data_AF-A0A2J6JEA5-F1
#
_entry.id   AF-A0A2J6JEA5-F1
#
_cell.length_a   1.000
_cell.length_b   1.000
_cell.length_c   1.000
_cell.angle_alpha   90.00
_cell.angle_beta   90.00
_cell.angle_gamma   90.00
#
_symmetry.space_group_name_H-M   'P 1'
#
loop_
_entity.id
_entity.type
_entity.pdbx_description
1 polymer ?
#
loop_
_entity_poly.entity_id
_entity_poly.type
_entity_poly.pdbx_seq_one_letter_code
_entity_poly.pdbx_strand_id
1 'polypeptide(L)'
;MAQISMKQMLEAGVHFGHQTKRWNPKMKPYIFGARNGIYIIDLQKTVRYFKSAYNFISEMVQNGEKILFVGTKKQAQDSIMEEALRANQYFVNNRWLGGMMTNFSTIKGSIDRLKKIEAMSQDGTYQLITKKEALELDREKAKLERSLGGIKGM
;
A
#
# COMPACT_ATOMS: atom_id res chain seq x y z
N MET A 1 -13.36 21.58 1.12
CA MET A 1 -12.17 20.82 0.69
C MET A 1 -11.06 21.05 1.70
N ALA A 2 -10.47 20.00 2.28
CA ALA A 2 -9.26 20.15 3.07
C ALA A 2 -8.10 20.48 2.11
N GLN A 3 -7.81 21.75 1.93
CA GLN A 3 -6.74 22.20 1.06
C GLN A 3 -5.43 22.05 1.84
N ILE A 4 -4.60 21.08 1.47
CA ILE A 4 -3.28 20.92 2.10
C ILE A 4 -2.46 22.17 1.77
N SER A 5 -2.09 22.91 2.81
CA SER A 5 -1.26 24.10 2.67
C SER A 5 0.22 23.74 2.54
N MET A 6 0.99 24.59 1.86
CA MET A 6 2.44 24.45 1.81
C MET A 6 3.06 24.48 3.21
N LYS A 7 2.48 25.25 4.13
CA LYS A 7 2.92 25.32 5.53
C LYS A 7 2.81 23.96 6.21
N GLN A 8 1.67 23.27 6.07
CA GLN A 8 1.49 21.92 6.62
C GLN A 8 2.48 20.91 6.01
N MET A 9 2.74 20.99 4.70
CA MET A 9 3.75 20.14 4.05
C MET A 9 5.16 20.40 4.59
N LEU A 10 5.48 21.66 4.88
CA LEU A 10 6.76 22.05 5.46
C LEU A 10 6.91 21.48 6.88
N GLU A 11 5.88 21.68 7.72
CA GLU A 11 5.84 21.18 9.10
C GLU A 11 5.88 19.65 9.18
N ALA A 12 5.19 18.96 8.28
CA ALA A 12 5.22 17.50 8.17
C ALA A 12 6.55 16.95 7.58
N GLY A 13 7.46 17.82 7.11
CA GLY A 13 8.77 17.40 6.62
C GLY A 13 8.75 16.69 5.26
N VAL A 14 7.68 16.79 4.46
CA VAL A 14 7.57 16.06 3.17
C VAL A 14 8.52 16.59 2.09
N HIS A 15 9.14 17.74 2.33
CA HIS A 15 10.09 18.39 1.42
C HIS A 15 11.49 17.76 1.48
N PHE A 16 11.79 16.92 2.48
CA PHE A 16 13.07 16.25 2.60
C PHE A 16 13.20 15.11 1.59
N GLY A 17 14.17 15.22 0.70
CA GLY A 17 14.58 14.17 -0.24
C GLY A 17 15.63 13.23 0.34
N HIS A 18 16.40 12.60 -0.55
CA HIS A 18 17.53 11.74 -0.17
C HIS A 18 18.85 12.50 -0.21
N GLN A 19 19.93 11.82 0.21
CA GLN A 19 21.30 12.31 0.08
C GLN A 19 21.65 12.62 -1.38
N THR A 20 22.51 13.61 -1.61
CA THR A 20 22.91 14.06 -2.96
C THR A 20 23.53 12.97 -3.83
N LYS A 21 24.13 11.93 -3.21
CA LYS A 21 24.71 10.78 -3.91
C LYS A 21 23.66 9.81 -4.48
N ARG A 22 22.44 9.81 -3.93
CA ARG A 22 21.35 8.86 -4.25
C ARG A 22 20.19 9.59 -4.93
N TRP A 23 20.46 10.19 -6.08
CA TRP A 23 19.44 10.93 -6.84
C TRP A 23 19.36 10.45 -8.29
N ASN A 24 18.21 10.69 -8.90
CA ASN A 24 17.97 10.43 -10.32
C ASN A 24 18.03 11.77 -11.07
N PRO A 25 18.87 11.92 -12.12
CA PRO A 25 18.97 13.16 -12.90
C PRO A 25 17.64 13.69 -13.45
N LYS A 26 16.68 12.81 -13.75
CA LYS A 26 15.33 13.20 -14.20
C LYS A 26 14.55 13.97 -13.14
N MET A 27 14.96 13.91 -11.88
CA MET A 27 14.34 14.66 -10.78
C MET A 27 14.82 16.11 -10.69
N LYS A 28 15.81 16.54 -11.48
CA LYS A 28 16.34 17.91 -11.49
C LYS A 28 15.24 18.99 -11.54
N PRO A 29 14.17 18.86 -12.36
CA PRO A 29 13.10 19.86 -12.39
C PRO A 29 12.27 19.94 -11.10
N TYR A 30 12.27 18.92 -10.25
CA TYR A 30 11.47 18.86 -9.01
C TYR A 30 12.29 19.17 -7.75
N ILE A 31 13.62 19.31 -7.89
CA ILE A 31 14.53 19.64 -6.81
C ILE A 31 14.64 21.16 -6.71
N PHE A 32 14.37 21.71 -5.53
CA PHE A 32 14.54 23.13 -5.23
C PHE A 32 16.02 23.47 -5.00
N GLY A 33 16.73 22.62 -4.26
CA GLY A 33 18.14 22.81 -3.92
C GLY A 33 18.67 21.69 -3.02
N ALA A 34 19.88 21.84 -2.50
CA ALA A 34 20.45 20.91 -1.52
C ALA A 34 20.97 21.68 -0.30
N ARG A 35 20.72 21.13 0.90
CA ARG A 35 21.21 21.67 2.17
C ARG A 35 21.76 20.53 3.02
N ASN A 36 22.95 20.69 3.58
CA ASN A 36 23.61 19.67 4.41
C ASN A 36 23.68 18.29 3.74
N GLY A 37 23.87 18.26 2.40
CA GLY A 37 23.96 17.02 1.64
C GLY A 37 22.62 16.29 1.38
N ILE A 38 21.48 16.90 1.71
CA ILE A 38 20.13 16.37 1.42
C ILE A 38 19.46 17.26 0.36
N TYR A 39 18.85 16.63 -0.64
CA TYR A 39 18.03 17.37 -1.62
C TYR A 39 16.70 17.81 -1.01
N ILE A 40 16.29 19.04 -1.31
CA ILE A 40 14.98 19.60 -0.93
C ILE A 40 14.08 19.60 -2.16
N ILE A 41 12.88 19.06 -2.01
CA ILE A 41 11.85 18.97 -3.06
C ILE A 41 11.08 20.30 -3.12
N ASP A 42 10.80 20.76 -4.33
CA ASP A 42 10.03 21.98 -4.57
C ASP A 42 8.54 21.80 -4.23
N LEU A 43 8.14 22.35 -3.09
CA LEU A 43 6.75 22.28 -2.62
C LEU A 43 5.77 23.06 -3.49
N GLN A 44 6.19 24.10 -4.22
CA GLN A 44 5.29 24.84 -5.11
C GLN A 44 4.79 23.91 -6.23
N LYS A 45 5.72 23.13 -6.79
CA LYS A 45 5.41 22.10 -7.79
C LYS A 45 4.58 20.98 -7.17
N THR A 46 4.95 20.49 -5.99
CA THR A 46 4.22 19.43 -5.29
C THR A 46 2.75 19.79 -5.06
N VAL A 47 2.44 21.02 -4.60
CA VAL A 47 1.05 21.45 -4.39
C VAL A 47 0.24 21.42 -5.69
N ARG A 48 0.83 21.86 -6.81
CA ARG A 48 0.17 21.82 -8.12
C ARG A 48 -0.11 20.39 -8.57
N TYR A 49 0.89 19.51 -8.52
CA TYR A 49 0.73 18.10 -8.91
C TYR A 49 -0.19 17.33 -7.96
N PHE A 50 -0.18 17.66 -6.67
CA PHE A 50 -1.09 17.09 -5.69
C PHE A 50 -2.54 17.37 -6.07
N LYS A 51 -2.87 18.61 -6.45
CA LYS A 51 -4.22 18.95 -6.91
C LYS A 51 -4.64 18.15 -8.15
N SER A 52 -3.73 17.99 -9.11
CA SER A 52 -4.00 17.17 -10.31
C SER A 52 -4.23 15.69 -9.97
N ALA A 53 -3.38 15.10 -9.11
CA ALA A 53 -3.52 13.71 -8.69
C ALA A 53 -4.81 13.49 -7.87
N TYR A 54 -5.15 14.43 -6.98
CA TYR A 54 -6.37 14.39 -6.19
C TYR A 54 -7.62 14.39 -7.07
N ASN A 55 -7.66 15.28 -8.06
CA ASN A 55 -8.79 15.35 -9.01
C ASN A 55 -8.93 14.05 -9.80
N PHE A 56 -7.82 13.52 -10.32
CA PHE A 56 -7.81 12.24 -11.04
C PHE A 56 -8.34 11.10 -10.17
N ILE A 57 -7.81 10.94 -8.95
CA ILE A 57 -8.27 9.91 -8.01
C ILE A 57 -9.76 10.07 -7.69
N SER A 58 -10.22 11.31 -7.49
CA SER A 58 -11.62 11.60 -7.20
C SER A 58 -12.54 11.19 -8.34
N GLU A 59 -12.15 11.48 -9.58
CA GLU A 59 -12.89 11.09 -10.80
C GLU A 59 -12.96 9.56 -10.95
N MET A 60 -11.84 8.86 -10.79
CA MET A 60 -11.81 7.39 -10.88
C MET A 60 -12.73 6.73 -9.85
N VAL A 61 -12.70 7.21 -8.61
CA VAL A 61 -13.57 6.69 -7.54
C VAL A 61 -15.04 7.04 -7.79
N GLN A 62 -15.35 8.21 -8.35
CA GLN A 62 -16.72 8.56 -8.78
C GLN A 62 -17.24 7.64 -9.87
N ASN A 63 -16.38 7.17 -10.76
CA ASN A 63 -16.70 6.17 -11.79
C ASN A 63 -16.85 4.74 -11.24
N GLY A 64 -16.68 4.55 -9.93
CA GLY A 64 -16.78 3.24 -9.26
C GLY A 64 -15.51 2.39 -9.33
N GLU A 65 -14.41 2.94 -9.84
CA GLU A 65 -13.14 2.22 -9.93
C GLU A 65 -12.48 2.05 -8.55
N LYS A 66 -11.67 1.00 -8.43
CA LYS A 66 -10.96 0.65 -7.20
C LYS A 66 -9.50 1.08 -7.27
N ILE A 67 -8.98 1.55 -6.14
CA ILE A 67 -7.59 2.00 -6.01
C ILE A 67 -6.83 1.00 -5.15
N LEU A 68 -5.62 0.67 -5.57
CA LEU A 68 -4.71 -0.17 -4.82
C LEU A 68 -3.62 0.68 -4.16
N PHE A 69 -3.61 0.70 -2.84
CA PHE A 69 -2.58 1.37 -2.05
C PHE A 69 -1.38 0.45 -1.86
N VAL A 70 -0.16 0.93 -2.10
CA VAL A 70 1.05 0.10 -1.98
C VAL A 70 2.12 0.80 -1.16
N GLY A 71 2.56 0.18 -0.08
CA GLY A 71 3.63 0.70 0.76
C GLY A 71 4.26 -0.36 1.66
N THR A 72 5.41 -0.89 1.24
CA THR A 72 6.10 -1.99 1.94
C THR A 72 7.16 -1.54 2.95
N LYS A 73 7.46 -0.23 2.99
CA LYS A 73 8.41 0.34 3.95
C LYS A 73 7.80 0.34 5.35
N LYS A 74 8.59 0.02 6.38
CA LYS A 74 8.15 0.01 7.79
C LYS A 74 7.40 1.29 8.18
N GLN A 75 7.87 2.46 7.73
CA GLN A 75 7.27 3.76 8.04
C GLN A 75 5.91 3.99 7.35
N ALA A 76 5.57 3.21 6.34
CA ALA A 76 4.36 3.37 5.54
C ALA A 76 3.33 2.26 5.77
N GLN A 77 3.68 1.16 6.44
CA GLN A 77 2.82 -0.04 6.48
C GLN A 77 1.50 0.23 7.18
N ASP A 78 1.55 0.89 8.33
CA ASP A 78 0.37 1.17 9.15
C ASP A 78 -0.48 2.26 8.50
N SER A 79 0.13 3.38 8.09
CA SER A 79 -0.58 4.48 7.45
C SER A 79 -1.29 4.07 6.15
N ILE A 80 -0.66 3.21 5.33
CA ILE A 80 -1.29 2.72 4.09
C ILE A 80 -2.49 1.82 4.41
N MET A 81 -2.36 0.93 5.39
CA MET A 81 -3.43 0.03 5.80
C MET A 81 -4.62 0.81 6.37
N GLU A 82 -4.37 1.70 7.34
CA GLU A 82 -5.41 2.48 8.01
C GLU A 82 -6.19 3.37 7.03
N GLU A 83 -5.48 4.06 6.15
CA GLU A 83 -6.10 4.99 5.19
C GLU A 83 -6.85 4.26 4.06
N ALA A 84 -6.34 3.11 3.62
CA ALA A 84 -7.04 2.27 2.64
C ALA A 84 -8.31 1.66 3.21
N LEU A 85 -8.26 1.16 4.46
CA LEU A 85 -9.43 0.64 5.16
C LEU A 85 -10.48 1.74 5.40
N ARG A 86 -10.05 2.94 5.81
CA ARG A 86 -10.94 4.10 5.96
C ARG A 86 -11.60 4.50 4.63
N ALA A 87 -10.87 4.37 3.52
CA ALA A 87 -11.37 4.65 2.18
C ALA A 87 -12.15 3.48 1.53
N ASN A 88 -12.24 2.33 2.20
CA ASN A 88 -12.80 1.08 1.66
C ASN A 88 -12.16 0.67 0.31
N GLN A 89 -10.83 0.74 0.26
CA GLN A 89 -9.99 0.42 -0.90
C GLN A 89 -8.99 -0.70 -0.57
N TYR A 90 -8.36 -1.27 -1.60
CA TYR A 90 -7.42 -2.37 -1.43
C TYR A 90 -6.02 -1.86 -1.07
N PHE A 91 -5.23 -2.69 -0.38
CA PHE A 91 -3.86 -2.33 -0.02
C PHE A 91 -2.87 -3.49 -0.01
N VAL A 92 -1.58 -3.17 -0.17
CA VAL A 92 -0.43 -4.05 0.02
C VAL A 92 0.60 -3.32 0.87
N ASN A 93 0.68 -3.68 2.15
CA ASN A 93 1.56 -3.03 3.12
C ASN A 93 2.78 -3.88 3.54
N ASN A 94 2.79 -5.18 3.24
CA ASN A 94 3.88 -6.08 3.63
C ASN A 94 4.88 -6.33 2.50
N ARG A 95 4.52 -7.17 1.52
CA ARG A 95 5.39 -7.52 0.39
C ARG A 95 4.58 -7.55 -0.91
N TRP A 96 5.12 -6.88 -1.93
CA TRP A 96 4.65 -7.04 -3.30
C TRP A 96 5.16 -8.36 -3.87
N LEU A 97 4.26 -9.29 -4.18
CA LEU A 97 4.60 -10.53 -4.87
C LEU A 97 4.70 -10.25 -6.38
N GLY A 98 5.75 -10.77 -7.01
CA GLY A 98 5.88 -10.71 -8.46
C GLY A 98 4.66 -11.37 -9.10
N GLY A 99 4.08 -10.72 -10.12
CA GLY A 99 2.86 -11.22 -10.76
C GLY A 99 1.55 -10.78 -10.11
N MET A 100 1.56 -9.96 -9.04
CA MET A 100 0.33 -9.48 -8.38
C MET A 100 -0.71 -8.90 -9.34
N MET A 101 -0.27 -8.12 -10.35
CA MET A 101 -1.16 -7.55 -11.37
C MET A 101 -1.09 -8.29 -12.70
N THR A 102 0.09 -8.81 -13.07
CA THR A 102 0.33 -9.38 -14.40
C THR A 102 -0.05 -10.86 -14.50
N ASN A 103 -0.09 -11.59 -13.38
CA ASN A 103 -0.50 -12.99 -13.29
C ASN A 103 -1.54 -13.15 -12.17
N PHE A 104 -2.64 -12.40 -12.28
CA PHE A 104 -3.67 -12.37 -11.25
C PHE A 104 -4.39 -13.70 -11.09
N SER A 105 -4.47 -14.55 -12.12
CA SER A 105 -5.08 -15.88 -12.03
C SER A 105 -4.41 -16.76 -10.96
N THR A 106 -3.08 -16.71 -10.87
CA THR A 106 -2.31 -17.46 -9.86
C THR A 106 -2.50 -16.86 -8.46
N ILE A 107 -2.55 -15.54 -8.37
CA ILE A 107 -2.74 -14.82 -7.11
C ILE A 107 -4.15 -15.07 -6.56
N LYS A 108 -5.16 -15.09 -7.43
CA LYS A 108 -6.53 -15.44 -7.10
C LYS A 108 -6.62 -16.84 -6.49
N GLY A 109 -5.91 -17.82 -7.05
CA GLY A 109 -5.83 -19.15 -6.44
C GLY A 109 -5.27 -19.14 -5.00
N SER A 110 -4.31 -18.25 -4.71
CA SER A 110 -3.79 -18.08 -3.34
C SER A 110 -4.79 -17.37 -2.41
N ILE A 111 -5.58 -16.43 -2.95
CA ILE A 111 -6.68 -15.78 -2.22
C ILE A 111 -7.80 -16.79 -1.92
N ASP A 112 -8.15 -17.64 -2.88
CA ASP A 112 -9.17 -18.67 -2.71
C ASP A 112 -8.71 -19.73 -1.69
N ARG A 113 -7.41 -20.07 -1.69
CA ARG A 113 -6.80 -20.91 -0.66
C ARG A 113 -6.94 -20.29 0.74
N LEU A 114 -6.65 -19.00 0.88
CA LEU A 114 -6.83 -18.26 2.14
C LEU A 114 -8.28 -18.30 2.61
N LYS A 115 -9.25 -18.00 1.74
CA LYS A 115 -10.70 -18.08 2.04
C LYS A 115 -11.13 -19.48 2.47
N LYS A 116 -10.59 -20.53 1.82
CA LYS A 116 -10.86 -21.92 2.19
C LYS A 116 -10.34 -22.26 3.59
N ILE A 117 -9.11 -21.86 3.92
CA ILE A 117 -8.53 -22.13 5.24
C ILE A 117 -9.30 -21.40 6.35
N GLU A 118 -9.79 -20.18 6.08
CA GLU A 118 -10.66 -19.46 7.00
C GLU A 118 -12.01 -20.12 7.23
N ALA A 119 -12.65 -20.60 6.16
CA ALA A 119 -13.92 -21.34 6.27
C ALA A 119 -13.73 -22.61 7.12
N MET A 120 -12.68 -23.39 6.85
CA MET A 120 -12.33 -24.59 7.63
C MET A 120 -12.05 -24.31 9.12
N SER A 121 -11.56 -23.10 9.42
CA SER A 121 -11.29 -22.65 10.79
C SER A 121 -12.58 -22.29 11.54
N GLN A 122 -13.64 -21.91 10.82
CA GLN A 122 -14.93 -21.48 11.39
C GLN A 122 -15.97 -22.62 11.45
N ASP A 123 -15.94 -23.55 10.49
CA ASP A 123 -16.91 -24.64 10.36
C ASP A 123 -16.64 -25.87 11.27
N GLY A 124 -15.56 -25.82 12.06
CA GLY A 124 -15.18 -26.91 12.97
C GLY A 124 -14.34 -28.01 12.34
N THR A 125 -13.98 -27.92 11.05
CA THR A 125 -13.12 -28.91 10.36
C THR A 125 -11.78 -29.12 11.08
N TYR A 126 -11.27 -28.09 11.76
CA TYR A 126 -10.04 -28.17 12.56
C TYR A 126 -10.11 -29.22 13.69
N GLN A 127 -11.31 -29.58 14.15
CA GLN A 127 -11.51 -30.60 15.18
C GLN A 127 -11.40 -32.03 14.62
N LEU A 128 -11.51 -32.20 13.30
CA LEU A 128 -11.46 -33.48 12.61
C LEU A 128 -10.04 -33.86 12.15
N ILE A 129 -9.10 -32.91 12.21
CA ILE A 129 -7.71 -33.08 11.81
C ILE A 129 -6.78 -33.13 13.02
N THR A 130 -5.55 -33.57 12.80
CA THR A 130 -4.57 -33.61 13.89
C THR A 130 -4.14 -32.21 14.30
N LYS A 131 -3.76 -32.03 15.57
CA LYS A 131 -3.24 -30.75 16.07
C LYS A 131 -2.04 -30.22 15.27
N LYS A 132 -1.24 -31.13 14.70
CA LYS A 132 -0.09 -30.77 13.86
C LYS A 132 -0.55 -30.15 12.54
N GLU A 133 -1.52 -30.76 11.87
CA GLU A 133 -2.08 -30.25 10.61
C GLU A 133 -2.81 -28.92 10.82
N ALA A 134 -3.57 -28.80 11.91
CA ALA A 134 -4.20 -27.53 12.28
C ALA A 134 -3.17 -26.40 12.45
N LEU A 135 -2.05 -26.69 13.13
CA LEU A 135 -0.95 -25.73 13.30
C LEU A 135 -0.28 -25.34 11.97
N GLU A 136 -0.14 -26.28 11.03
CA GLU A 136 0.39 -25.99 9.70
C GLU A 136 -0.55 -25.09 8.90
N LEU A 137 -1.86 -25.34 8.97
CA LEU A 137 -2.89 -24.49 8.34
C LEU A 137 -2.92 -23.08 8.95
N ASP A 138 -2.78 -22.96 10.27
CA ASP A 138 -2.71 -21.65 10.94
C ASP A 138 -1.48 -20.84 10.49
N ARG A 139 -0.32 -21.51 10.35
CA ARG A 139 0.90 -20.88 9.83
C ARG A 139 0.72 -20.45 8.37
N GLU A 140 0.08 -21.28 7.55
CA GLU A 140 -0.23 -20.96 6.16
C GLU A 140 -1.18 -19.76 6.07
N LYS A 141 -2.27 -19.77 6.84
CA LYS A 141 -3.24 -18.68 6.97
C LYS A 141 -2.57 -17.38 7.36
N ALA A 142 -1.80 -17.37 8.45
CA ALA A 142 -1.11 -16.15 8.91
C ALA A 142 -0.16 -15.58 7.86
N LYS A 143 0.55 -16.44 7.12
CA LYS A 143 1.45 -16.01 6.04
C LYS A 143 0.70 -15.42 4.85
N LEU A 144 -0.39 -16.05 4.44
CA LEU A 144 -1.24 -15.59 3.35
C LEU A 144 -1.96 -14.30 3.72
N GLU A 145 -2.58 -14.24 4.89
CA GLU A 145 -3.30 -13.05 5.39
C GLU A 145 -2.37 -11.83 5.44
N ARG A 146 -1.16 -12.00 5.97
CA ARG A 146 -0.15 -10.93 6.04
C ARG A 146 0.25 -10.40 4.65
N SER A 147 0.13 -11.21 3.60
CA SER A 147 0.60 -10.84 2.26
C SER A 147 -0.52 -10.44 1.30
N LEU A 148 -1.72 -11.01 1.47
CA LEU A 148 -2.84 -10.93 0.54
C LEU A 148 -4.13 -10.39 1.19
N GLY A 149 -4.17 -10.20 2.51
CA GLY A 149 -5.38 -9.77 3.22
C GLY A 149 -5.98 -8.48 2.66
N GLY A 150 -5.13 -7.50 2.34
CA GLY A 150 -5.56 -6.21 1.78
C GLY A 150 -6.07 -6.27 0.33
N ILE A 151 -5.93 -7.40 -0.37
CA ILE A 151 -6.46 -7.62 -1.74
C ILE A 151 -7.46 -8.78 -1.80
N LYS A 152 -7.88 -9.32 -0.66
CA LYS A 152 -8.76 -10.49 -0.57
C LYS A 152 -10.14 -10.29 -1.23
N GLY A 153 -10.61 -9.05 -1.26
CA GLY A 153 -11.87 -8.65 -1.87
C GLY A 153 -11.77 -8.20 -3.33
N MET A 154 -10.55 -8.14 -3.88
CA MET A 154 -10.27 -7.78 -5.28
C MET A 154 -10.61 -8.93 -6.22
#